data_AF-A0A2K4YDM6-F1
#
_entry.id   AF-A0A2K4YDM6-F1
#
_cell.length_a   1.000
_cell.length_b   1.000
_cell.length_c   1.000
_cell.angle_alpha   90.00
_cell.angle_beta   90.00
_cell.angle_gamma   90.00
#
_symmetry.space_group_name_H-M   'P 1'
#
loop_
_entity.id
_entity.type
_entity.pdbx_description
1 polymer ?
#
loop_
_entity_poly.entity_id
_entity_poly.type
_entity_poly.pdbx_seq_one_letter_code
_entity_poly.pdbx_strand_id
1 'polypeptide(L)'
;MDASTIELGAVFRFPHDERPNRVLLHDGEVVMYDVWWPHQNGWGLANLATVQRKRIAYYLTTVTTLVEKATQLRSDPLTDDERAIHRPDLPFAALQDAAITWSSDPVGRPGVRGAELNVARVYLSLFGPAGGTKPGRRVDADDGSAFSAGELFRKAQAAQAPYLGDELPVTGVGIYRSGLQRGVPEFYLWGSVSRLHETLAAHGNH
;
A
#
# COMPACT_ATOMS: atom_id res chain seq x y z
N MET A 1 6.94 11.56 -19.04
CA MET A 1 7.73 11.70 -17.80
C MET A 1 8.73 10.54 -17.77
N ASP A 2 9.92 10.66 -17.19
CA ASP A 2 10.80 9.50 -17.00
C ASP A 2 10.52 8.88 -15.62
N ALA A 3 10.53 7.55 -15.50
CA ALA A 3 10.34 6.85 -14.23
C ALA A 3 11.38 7.28 -13.17
N SER A 4 12.61 7.61 -13.61
CA SER A 4 13.68 8.12 -12.76
C SER A 4 13.43 9.53 -12.21
N THR A 5 12.44 10.24 -12.77
CA THR A 5 12.11 11.65 -12.45
C THR A 5 10.84 11.83 -11.63
N ILE A 6 10.22 10.74 -11.18
CA ILE A 6 9.04 10.82 -10.30
C ILE A 6 9.53 11.28 -8.93
N GLU A 7 9.23 12.53 -8.59
CA GLU A 7 9.59 13.12 -7.31
C GLU A 7 8.40 13.14 -6.34
N LEU A 8 8.68 13.03 -5.04
CA LEU A 8 7.67 13.27 -4.01
C LEU A 8 7.15 14.71 -4.10
N GLY A 9 5.83 14.87 -4.09
CA GLY A 9 5.18 16.15 -4.31
C GLY A 9 5.03 16.55 -5.78
N ALA A 10 5.51 15.76 -6.74
CA ALA A 10 5.20 16.00 -8.14
C ALA A 10 3.68 16.02 -8.35
N VAL A 11 3.18 17.06 -9.00
CA VAL A 11 1.77 17.22 -9.32
C VAL A 11 1.54 16.89 -10.78
N PHE A 12 0.61 15.98 -11.04
CA PHE A 12 0.29 15.49 -12.37
C PHE A 12 -1.22 15.44 -12.59
N ARG A 13 -1.62 15.26 -13.85
CA ARG A 13 -3.01 15.12 -14.27
C ARG A 13 -3.15 13.98 -15.26
N PHE A 14 -4.14 13.13 -15.06
CA PHE A 14 -4.52 12.10 -16.02
C PHE A 14 -5.48 12.66 -17.08
N PRO A 15 -5.54 12.06 -18.29
CA PRO A 15 -6.40 12.58 -19.36
C PRO A 15 -7.90 12.48 -19.07
N HIS A 16 -8.29 11.61 -18.13
CA HIS A 16 -9.68 11.34 -17.77
C HIS A 16 -10.10 11.98 -16.44
N ASP A 17 -9.21 12.75 -15.80
CA ASP A 17 -9.49 13.43 -14.54
C ASP A 17 -8.86 14.82 -14.56
N GLU A 18 -9.70 15.86 -14.53
CA GLU A 18 -9.23 17.25 -14.54
C GLU A 18 -8.59 17.68 -13.21
N ARG A 19 -8.77 16.91 -12.14
CA ARG A 19 -8.22 17.25 -10.83
C ARG A 19 -6.70 17.01 -10.80
N PRO A 20 -5.92 17.95 -10.25
CA PRO A 20 -4.52 17.71 -9.93
C PRO A 20 -4.35 16.55 -8.94
N ASN A 21 -3.34 15.73 -9.17
CA ASN A 21 -2.94 14.60 -8.32
C ASN A 21 -1.51 14.83 -7.83
N ARG A 22 -1.22 14.59 -6.56
CA ARG A 22 0.10 14.83 -5.95
C ARG A 22 0.71 13.52 -5.50
N VAL A 23 1.91 13.21 -5.99
CA VAL A 23 2.68 12.04 -5.55
C VAL A 23 2.98 12.17 -4.05
N LEU A 24 2.53 11.20 -3.26
CA LEU A 24 2.86 11.14 -1.84
C LEU A 24 4.03 10.18 -1.58
N LEU A 25 4.13 9.11 -2.37
CA LEU A 25 5.12 8.06 -2.22
C LEU A 25 5.16 7.17 -3.48
N HIS A 26 6.33 6.58 -3.74
CA HIS A 26 6.51 5.56 -4.77
C HIS A 26 7.68 4.65 -4.40
N ASP A 27 7.68 3.41 -4.88
CA ASP A 27 8.75 2.43 -4.65
C ASP A 27 9.43 1.97 -5.94
N GLY A 28 9.20 2.70 -7.03
CA GLY A 28 9.75 2.40 -8.36
C GLY A 28 8.79 1.60 -9.25
N GLU A 29 7.80 0.90 -8.67
CA GLU A 29 6.77 0.20 -9.43
C GLU A 29 5.39 0.84 -9.28
N VAL A 30 5.05 1.25 -8.06
CA VAL A 30 3.73 1.80 -7.74
C VAL A 30 3.88 3.23 -7.22
N VAL A 31 2.99 4.10 -7.68
CA VAL A 31 2.82 5.46 -7.17
C VAL A 31 1.53 5.51 -6.34
N MET A 32 1.65 6.03 -5.14
CA MET A 32 0.54 6.33 -4.23
C MET A 32 0.41 7.85 -4.12
N TYR A 33 -0.79 8.35 -4.41
CA TYR A 33 -1.02 9.78 -4.60
C TYR A 33 -2.29 10.28 -3.89
N ASP A 34 -2.33 11.59 -3.70
CA ASP A 34 -3.47 12.34 -3.21
C ASP A 34 -4.12 13.15 -4.34
N VAL A 35 -5.35 13.58 -4.15
CA VAL A 35 -6.14 14.32 -5.14
C VAL A 35 -6.52 15.68 -4.57
N TRP A 36 -6.44 16.72 -5.40
CA TRP A 36 -6.96 18.03 -5.07
C TRP A 36 -8.50 18.03 -5.10
N TRP A 37 -9.12 18.51 -4.02
CA TRP A 37 -10.57 18.62 -3.92
C TRP A 37 -11.01 20.08 -4.01
N PRO A 38 -11.64 20.52 -5.13
CA PRO A 38 -12.04 21.92 -5.31
C PRO A 38 -12.94 22.45 -4.18
N HIS A 39 -13.86 21.62 -3.68
CA HIS A 39 -14.77 22.00 -2.60
C HIS A 39 -14.08 22.14 -1.23
N GLN A 40 -12.87 21.58 -1.06
CA GLN A 40 -12.05 21.75 0.15
C GLN A 40 -10.95 22.81 -0.05
N ASN A 41 -10.75 23.26 -1.29
CA ASN A 41 -9.64 24.11 -1.71
C ASN A 41 -8.28 23.59 -1.19
N GLY A 42 -8.07 22.27 -1.29
CA GLY A 42 -6.91 21.61 -0.70
C GLY A 42 -6.72 20.17 -1.17
N TRP A 43 -5.57 19.61 -0.84
CA TRP A 43 -5.27 18.19 -0.97
C TRP A 43 -6.10 17.38 0.04
N GLY A 44 -6.64 16.22 -0.37
CA GLY A 44 -7.51 15.41 0.46
C GLY A 44 -6.87 14.91 1.76
N LEU A 45 -5.55 14.81 1.78
CA LEU A 45 -4.76 14.30 2.90
C LEU A 45 -3.88 15.39 3.56
N ALA A 46 -4.03 16.67 3.20
CA ALA A 46 -3.27 17.77 3.83
C ALA A 46 -3.62 17.99 5.32
N ASN A 47 -4.81 17.59 5.77
CA ASN A 47 -5.20 17.72 7.18
C ASN A 47 -4.63 16.56 8.02
N LEU A 48 -3.37 16.70 8.45
CA LEU A 48 -2.64 15.68 9.20
C LEU A 48 -3.32 15.28 10.51
N ALA A 49 -3.96 16.22 11.21
CA ALA A 49 -4.73 15.91 12.42
C ALA A 49 -5.90 14.95 12.13
N THR A 50 -6.50 15.03 10.94
CA THR A 50 -7.53 14.08 10.50
C THR A 50 -6.92 12.74 10.11
N VAL A 51 -5.81 12.73 9.37
CA VAL A 51 -5.07 11.50 9.00
C VAL A 51 -4.65 10.72 10.25
N GLN A 52 -4.22 11.41 11.31
CA GLN A 52 -3.85 10.81 12.59
C GLN A 52 -5.03 10.23 13.39
N ARG A 53 -6.27 10.59 13.06
CA ARG A 53 -7.48 10.14 13.80
C ARG A 53 -8.33 9.14 13.04
N LYS A 54 -8.21 9.10 11.71
CA LYS A 54 -9.07 8.29 10.83
C LYS A 54 -8.27 7.23 10.07
N ARG A 55 -9.00 6.38 9.37
CA ARG A 55 -8.46 5.53 8.31
C ARG A 55 -8.55 6.29 6.99
N ILE A 56 -7.49 6.24 6.20
CA ILE A 56 -7.41 6.79 4.84
C ILE A 56 -6.88 5.71 3.91
N ALA A 57 -7.29 5.76 2.65
CA ALA A 57 -6.71 4.96 1.58
C ALA A 57 -6.01 5.88 0.59
N TYR A 58 -4.88 5.44 0.07
CA TYR A 58 -4.23 6.12 -1.05
C TYR A 58 -4.95 5.78 -2.36
N TYR A 59 -4.91 6.72 -3.30
CA TYR A 59 -5.08 6.36 -4.70
C TYR A 59 -3.77 5.74 -5.21
N LEU A 60 -3.88 4.72 -6.05
CA LEU A 60 -2.71 3.99 -6.55
C LEU A 60 -2.74 3.93 -8.08
N THR A 61 -1.54 3.96 -8.67
CA THR A 61 -1.30 3.71 -10.09
C THR A 61 0.08 3.06 -10.23
N THR A 62 0.36 2.41 -11.36
CA THR A 62 1.75 2.01 -11.67
C THR A 62 2.57 3.22 -12.14
N VAL A 63 3.87 3.16 -11.90
CA VAL A 63 4.86 4.10 -12.46
C VAL A 63 4.73 4.16 -13.97
N THR A 64 4.60 3.00 -14.64
CA THR A 64 4.38 2.91 -16.09
C THR A 64 3.14 3.69 -16.53
N THR A 65 1.99 3.48 -15.87
CA THR A 65 0.75 4.19 -16.21
C THR A 65 0.89 5.70 -16.03
N LEU A 66 1.55 6.12 -14.96
CA LEU A 66 1.78 7.54 -14.70
C LEU A 66 2.70 8.16 -15.75
N VAL A 67 3.80 7.48 -16.10
CA VAL A 67 4.77 7.93 -17.10
C VAL A 67 4.16 8.08 -18.49
N GLU A 68 3.35 7.10 -18.90
CA GLU A 68 2.75 7.03 -20.24
C GLU A 68 1.57 7.98 -20.40
N LYS A 69 0.71 8.08 -19.36
CA LYS A 69 -0.61 8.71 -19.51
C LYS A 69 -0.71 10.06 -18.84
N ALA A 70 0.08 10.36 -17.81
CA ALA A 70 -0.07 11.60 -17.06
C ALA A 70 0.77 12.75 -17.64
N THR A 71 0.27 13.96 -17.49
CA THR A 71 1.02 15.20 -17.74
C THR A 71 1.45 15.81 -16.41
N GLN A 72 2.74 16.06 -16.23
CA GLN A 72 3.26 16.81 -15.08
C GLN A 72 2.85 18.27 -15.19
N LEU A 73 2.37 18.85 -14.08
CA LEU A 73 1.88 20.22 -14.03
C LEU A 73 2.85 21.14 -13.28
N ARG A 74 3.31 20.70 -12.10
CA ARG A 74 4.17 21.47 -11.18
C ARG A 74 4.75 20.55 -10.11
N SER A 75 5.55 21.10 -9.21
CA SER A 75 5.96 20.43 -7.98
C SER A 75 5.37 21.16 -6.77
N ASP A 76 4.84 20.37 -5.83
CA ASP A 76 4.33 20.81 -4.54
C ASP A 76 4.90 19.88 -3.46
N PRO A 77 6.17 20.11 -3.05
CA PRO A 77 6.89 19.20 -2.18
C PRO A 77 6.15 18.94 -0.87
N LEU A 78 6.24 17.70 -0.38
CA LEU A 78 5.73 17.39 0.95
C LEU A 78 6.47 18.22 2.01
N THR A 79 5.77 18.54 3.09
CA THR A 79 6.37 19.03 4.34
C THR A 79 7.06 17.88 5.08
N ASP A 80 7.89 18.20 6.07
CA ASP A 80 8.53 17.18 6.90
C ASP A 80 7.51 16.38 7.72
N ASP A 81 6.44 17.02 8.19
CA ASP A 81 5.36 16.35 8.91
C ASP A 81 4.57 15.39 7.98
N GLU A 82 4.29 15.81 6.75
CA GLU A 82 3.71 14.93 5.73
C GLU A 82 4.64 13.74 5.46
N ARG A 83 5.95 13.97 5.27
CA ARG A 83 6.93 12.88 5.06
C ARG A 83 6.97 11.92 6.26
N ALA A 84 6.98 12.44 7.48
CA ALA A 84 7.04 11.64 8.70
C ALA A 84 5.80 10.74 8.86
N ILE A 85 4.62 11.24 8.50
CA ILE A 85 3.36 10.49 8.57
C ILE A 85 3.21 9.52 7.39
N HIS A 86 3.45 9.99 6.18
CA HIS A 86 3.29 9.19 4.97
C HIS A 86 4.40 8.18 4.76
N ARG A 87 5.54 8.27 5.46
CA ARG A 87 6.62 7.26 5.43
C ARG A 87 6.95 6.80 4.01
N PRO A 88 7.41 7.69 3.11
CA PRO A 88 7.68 7.35 1.72
C PRO A 88 8.80 6.30 1.55
N ASP A 89 9.56 6.05 2.62
CA ASP A 89 10.58 5.01 2.69
C ASP A 89 10.03 3.59 2.77
N LEU A 90 8.74 3.40 3.12
CA LEU A 90 8.14 2.06 3.19
C LEU A 90 7.59 1.63 1.81
N PRO A 91 7.80 0.35 1.41
CA PRO A 91 7.44 -0.13 0.08
C PRO A 91 5.92 -0.27 -0.11
N PHE A 92 5.47 -0.38 -1.35
CA PHE A 92 4.13 -0.85 -1.66
C PHE A 92 3.98 -2.31 -1.23
N ALA A 93 4.83 -3.22 -1.72
CA ALA A 93 4.82 -4.63 -1.34
C ALA A 93 5.82 -4.88 -0.20
N ALA A 94 5.33 -5.01 1.03
CA ALA A 94 6.19 -5.36 2.17
C ALA A 94 6.61 -6.84 2.14
N LEU A 95 5.80 -7.68 1.50
CA LEU A 95 6.06 -9.10 1.32
C LEU A 95 5.24 -9.60 0.12
N GLN A 96 5.86 -10.43 -0.72
CA GLN A 96 5.18 -11.10 -1.82
C GLN A 96 5.85 -12.46 -2.09
N ASP A 97 5.07 -13.53 -2.10
CA ASP A 97 5.57 -14.87 -2.38
C ASP A 97 4.46 -15.74 -3.00
N ALA A 98 4.70 -16.23 -4.21
CA ALA A 98 3.76 -17.07 -4.95
C ALA A 98 3.77 -18.55 -4.51
N ALA A 99 4.80 -19.00 -3.79
CA ALA A 99 5.01 -20.39 -3.40
C ALA A 99 4.49 -20.73 -1.99
N ILE A 100 4.05 -19.74 -1.23
CA ILE A 100 3.39 -19.92 0.08
C ILE A 100 1.91 -19.59 -0.01
N THR A 101 1.12 -20.20 0.86
CA THR A 101 -0.31 -19.88 1.02
C THR A 101 -0.57 -19.34 2.41
N TRP A 102 -1.69 -18.63 2.60
CA TRP A 102 -2.12 -18.16 3.91
C TRP A 102 -2.33 -19.28 4.94
N SER A 103 -2.55 -20.52 4.48
CA SER A 103 -2.69 -21.72 5.31
C SER A 103 -1.39 -22.51 5.54
N SER A 104 -0.26 -22.10 4.94
CA SER A 104 1.02 -22.83 5.03
C SER A 104 1.61 -22.77 6.44
N ASP A 105 2.20 -23.86 6.94
CA ASP A 105 2.91 -23.85 8.23
C ASP A 105 4.15 -22.91 8.15
N PRO A 106 4.31 -21.95 9.08
CA PRO A 106 5.50 -21.10 9.12
C PRO A 106 6.77 -21.85 9.53
N VAL A 107 6.68 -23.04 10.13
CA VAL A 107 7.82 -23.79 10.65
C VAL A 107 8.58 -24.47 9.51
N GLY A 108 9.82 -24.03 9.27
CA GLY A 108 10.80 -24.76 8.47
C GLY A 108 11.09 -24.20 7.07
N ARG A 109 10.59 -23.02 6.70
CA ARG A 109 10.94 -22.41 5.40
C ARG A 109 12.02 -21.33 5.51
N PRO A 110 13.23 -21.56 4.95
CA PRO A 110 14.16 -20.49 4.66
C PRO A 110 13.64 -19.72 3.44
N GLY A 111 13.40 -18.42 3.59
CA GLY A 111 13.33 -17.52 2.43
C GLY A 111 11.96 -16.95 2.06
N VAL A 112 11.15 -16.53 3.04
CA VAL A 112 10.23 -15.43 2.75
C VAL A 112 11.08 -14.25 2.29
N ARG A 113 11.12 -14.00 0.98
CA ARG A 113 11.87 -12.89 0.40
C ARG A 113 11.09 -11.60 0.67
N GLY A 114 11.65 -10.77 1.51
CA GLY A 114 11.15 -9.43 1.79
C GLY A 114 12.27 -8.63 2.45
N ALA A 115 12.39 -7.36 2.07
CA ALA A 115 13.23 -6.44 2.82
C ALA A 115 12.66 -6.27 4.23
N GLU A 116 13.52 -5.94 5.19
CA GLU A 116 13.08 -5.54 6.52
C GLU A 116 12.14 -4.33 6.43
N LEU A 117 11.00 -4.40 7.13
CA LEU A 117 10.04 -3.30 7.16
C LEU A 117 10.33 -2.44 8.39
N ASN A 118 11.06 -1.34 8.19
CA ASN A 118 11.58 -0.44 9.22
C ASN A 118 10.48 0.40 9.90
N VAL A 119 9.53 -0.23 10.56
CA VAL A 119 8.46 0.42 11.31
C VAL A 119 8.05 -0.42 12.50
N ALA A 120 7.88 0.21 13.66
CA ALA A 120 7.53 -0.48 14.90
C ALA A 120 6.12 -1.09 14.90
N ARG A 121 5.23 -0.61 14.03
CA ARG A 121 3.81 -0.91 14.06
C ARG A 121 3.14 -0.71 12.72
N VAL A 122 2.23 -1.62 12.37
CA VAL A 122 1.35 -1.51 11.21
C VAL A 122 -0.09 -1.91 11.54
N TYR A 123 -1.03 -1.51 10.70
CA TYR A 123 -2.35 -2.15 10.62
C TYR A 123 -2.41 -3.11 9.45
N LEU A 124 -3.01 -4.29 9.67
CA LEU A 124 -3.23 -5.31 8.66
C LEU A 124 -4.72 -5.42 8.33
N SER A 125 -5.10 -4.99 7.13
CA SER A 125 -6.43 -5.15 6.57
C SER A 125 -6.61 -6.55 6.02
N LEU A 126 -7.46 -7.33 6.67
CA LEU A 126 -7.68 -8.74 6.36
C LEU A 126 -8.74 -8.90 5.27
N PHE A 127 -8.81 -10.07 4.64
CA PHE A 127 -9.89 -10.42 3.70
C PHE A 127 -10.74 -11.56 4.24
N GLY A 128 -12.02 -11.61 3.84
CA GLY A 128 -12.92 -12.72 4.11
C GLY A 128 -12.90 -13.78 3.02
N PRO A 129 -13.67 -14.88 3.19
CA PRO A 129 -13.69 -16.00 2.23
C PRO A 129 -14.04 -15.57 0.80
N ALA A 130 -14.99 -14.65 0.64
CA ALA A 130 -15.38 -14.08 -0.65
C ALA A 130 -14.55 -12.85 -1.08
N GLY A 131 -13.38 -12.62 -0.47
CA GLY A 131 -12.51 -11.48 -0.77
C GLY A 131 -12.96 -10.13 -0.17
N GLY A 132 -14.06 -10.06 0.56
CA GLY A 132 -14.51 -8.83 1.23
C GLY A 132 -13.52 -8.34 2.30
N THR A 133 -13.29 -7.04 2.40
CA THR A 133 -12.39 -6.46 3.41
C THR A 133 -12.95 -6.63 4.83
N LYS A 134 -12.06 -6.93 5.78
CA LYS A 134 -12.35 -7.05 7.21
C LYS A 134 -11.67 -5.92 8.00
N PRO A 135 -12.07 -5.69 9.28
CA PRO A 135 -11.44 -4.67 10.10
C PRO A 135 -9.92 -4.86 10.21
N GLY A 136 -9.19 -3.74 10.11
CA GLY A 136 -7.74 -3.74 10.25
C GLY A 136 -7.30 -4.15 11.65
N ARG A 137 -6.33 -5.07 11.75
CA ARG A 137 -5.71 -5.50 13.00
C ARG A 137 -4.36 -4.82 13.19
N ARG A 138 -4.18 -4.15 14.32
CA ARG A 138 -2.88 -3.58 14.69
C ARG A 138 -1.92 -4.69 15.11
N VAL A 139 -0.70 -4.65 14.61
CA VAL A 139 0.40 -5.50 15.05
C VAL A 139 1.64 -4.65 15.31
N ASP A 140 2.43 -5.08 16.29
CA ASP A 140 3.66 -4.41 16.73
C ASP A 140 4.85 -5.34 16.43
N ALA A 141 5.99 -4.74 16.06
CA ALA A 141 7.25 -5.45 15.86
C ALA A 141 7.72 -6.04 17.20
N ASP A 142 8.25 -7.26 17.18
CA ASP A 142 8.71 -8.00 18.35
C ASP A 142 9.89 -7.27 19.04
N ASP A 143 10.74 -6.59 18.26
CA ASP A 143 11.85 -5.76 18.74
C ASP A 143 11.45 -4.30 19.07
N GLY A 144 10.22 -3.90 18.73
CA GLY A 144 9.70 -2.55 18.88
C GLY A 144 10.20 -1.53 17.84
N SER A 145 10.95 -1.95 16.81
CA SER A 145 11.51 -1.08 15.77
C SER A 145 11.17 -1.48 14.35
N ALA A 146 11.27 -2.76 13.99
CA ALA A 146 11.16 -3.20 12.61
C ALA A 146 10.64 -4.64 12.51
N PHE A 147 9.94 -4.94 11.42
CA PHE A 147 9.51 -6.31 11.16
C PHE A 147 10.51 -7.02 10.24
N SER A 148 10.98 -8.19 10.67
CA SER A 148 11.52 -9.15 9.70
C SER A 148 10.41 -9.71 8.82
N ALA A 149 10.74 -10.14 7.61
CA ALA A 149 9.75 -10.71 6.68
C ALA A 149 9.02 -11.93 7.27
N GLY A 150 9.74 -12.83 7.95
CA GLY A 150 9.14 -14.01 8.60
C GLY A 150 8.24 -13.66 9.78
N GLU A 151 8.61 -12.64 10.56
CA GLU A 151 7.75 -12.12 11.62
C GLU A 151 6.48 -11.48 11.09
N LEU A 152 6.60 -10.57 10.11
CA LEU A 152 5.45 -9.91 9.50
C LEU A 152 4.48 -10.95 8.94
N PHE A 153 4.99 -11.96 8.23
CA PHE A 153 4.19 -13.05 7.71
C PHE A 153 3.48 -13.82 8.82
N ARG A 154 4.19 -14.29 9.85
CA ARG A 154 3.61 -15.02 10.98
C ARG A 154 2.50 -14.23 11.66
N LYS A 155 2.69 -12.93 11.90
CA LYS A 155 1.67 -12.05 12.50
C LYS A 155 0.49 -11.84 11.56
N ALA A 156 0.73 -11.65 10.27
CA ALA A 156 -0.32 -11.50 9.25
C ALA A 156 -1.16 -12.78 9.11
N GLN A 157 -0.50 -13.94 9.06
CA GLN A 157 -1.15 -15.24 9.03
C GLN A 157 -2.02 -15.46 10.27
N ALA A 158 -1.48 -15.24 11.47
CA ALA A 158 -2.25 -15.37 12.71
C ALA A 158 -3.45 -14.40 12.76
N ALA A 159 -3.34 -13.23 12.11
CA ALA A 159 -4.44 -12.29 11.97
C ALA A 159 -5.50 -12.77 10.97
N GLN A 160 -5.07 -13.34 9.85
CA GLN A 160 -5.91 -13.76 8.73
C GLN A 160 -6.61 -15.11 8.98
N ALA A 161 -6.01 -16.01 9.75
CA ALA A 161 -6.48 -17.38 10.00
C ALA A 161 -7.97 -17.51 10.35
N PRO A 162 -8.57 -16.65 11.21
CA PRO A 162 -9.99 -16.75 11.56
C PRO A 162 -10.95 -16.46 10.39
N TYR A 163 -10.46 -15.91 9.29
CA TYR A 163 -11.26 -15.51 8.13
C TYR A 163 -10.97 -16.35 6.88
N LEU A 164 -10.09 -17.34 6.99
CA LEU A 164 -9.85 -18.31 5.93
C LEU A 164 -11.03 -19.28 5.88
N GLY A 165 -11.60 -19.47 4.68
CA GLY A 165 -12.53 -20.55 4.39
C GLY A 165 -11.82 -21.75 3.79
N ASP A 166 -12.59 -22.77 3.42
CA ASP A 166 -12.06 -23.99 2.75
C ASP A 166 -11.45 -23.66 1.38
N GLU A 167 -12.05 -22.70 0.67
CA GLU A 167 -11.54 -22.16 -0.58
C GLU A 167 -10.93 -20.77 -0.36
N LEU A 168 -9.72 -20.57 -0.88
CA LEU A 168 -9.06 -19.28 -0.86
C LEU A 168 -9.37 -18.52 -2.15
N PRO A 169 -9.78 -17.24 -2.08
CA PRO A 169 -10.03 -16.43 -3.27
C PRO A 169 -8.74 -16.01 -3.99
N VAL A 170 -7.58 -16.42 -3.48
CA VAL A 170 -6.27 -15.95 -3.92
C VAL A 170 -5.24 -17.07 -3.87
N THR A 171 -4.25 -16.98 -4.76
CA THR A 171 -3.04 -17.81 -4.77
C THR A 171 -1.86 -16.99 -4.25
N GLY A 172 -0.93 -17.64 -3.56
CA GLY A 172 0.22 -16.97 -3.00
C GLY A 172 -0.12 -16.13 -1.77
N VAL A 173 0.84 -15.32 -1.34
CA VAL A 173 0.70 -14.36 -0.25
C VAL A 173 1.28 -13.02 -0.69
N GLY A 174 0.56 -11.95 -0.38
CA GLY A 174 1.05 -10.59 -0.51
C GLY A 174 0.57 -9.67 0.61
N ILE A 175 1.44 -8.76 1.03
CA ILE A 175 1.17 -7.74 2.04
C ILE A 175 1.48 -6.38 1.40
N TYR A 176 0.43 -5.64 1.09
CA TYR A 176 0.52 -4.46 0.23
C TYR A 176 0.02 -3.20 0.92
N ARG A 177 0.71 -2.09 0.74
CA ARG A 177 0.38 -0.81 1.33
C ARG A 177 -0.92 -0.27 0.74
N SER A 178 -1.87 0.13 1.59
CA SER A 178 -3.14 0.73 1.16
C SER A 178 -3.35 2.15 1.66
N GLY A 179 -2.69 2.55 2.74
CA GLY A 179 -2.99 3.83 3.35
C GLY A 179 -2.43 3.99 4.76
N LEU A 180 -3.20 4.68 5.59
CA LEU A 180 -2.90 4.92 6.99
C LEU A 180 -4.14 4.66 7.84
N GLN A 181 -3.95 4.12 9.04
CA GLN A 181 -4.98 4.04 10.05
C GLN A 181 -4.47 4.70 11.34
N ARG A 182 -5.07 5.83 11.70
CA ARG A 182 -4.66 6.66 12.84
C ARG A 182 -3.18 7.06 12.77
N GLY A 183 -2.75 7.51 11.60
CA GLY A 183 -1.35 7.90 11.32
C GLY A 183 -0.35 6.75 11.26
N VAL A 184 -0.78 5.49 11.38
CA VAL A 184 0.10 4.31 11.28
C VAL A 184 -0.06 3.68 9.89
N PRO A 185 1.01 3.24 9.22
CA PRO A 185 0.95 2.51 7.95
C PRO A 185 -0.04 1.35 7.98
N GLU A 186 -0.92 1.31 6.98
CA GLU A 186 -1.87 0.23 6.76
C GLU A 186 -1.46 -0.59 5.54
N PHE A 187 -1.43 -1.90 5.72
CA PHE A 187 -1.22 -2.88 4.65
C PHE A 187 -2.44 -3.80 4.56
N TYR A 188 -2.89 -4.13 3.36
CA TYR A 188 -3.90 -5.17 3.13
C TYR A 188 -3.24 -6.50 2.79
N LEU A 189 -3.89 -7.58 3.18
CA LEU A 189 -3.50 -8.94 2.88
C LEU A 189 -4.22 -9.40 1.59
N TRP A 190 -3.50 -10.08 0.70
CA TRP A 190 -4.07 -10.63 -0.53
C TRP A 190 -3.21 -11.77 -1.10
N GLY A 191 -3.38 -12.12 -2.37
CA GLY A 191 -2.52 -13.06 -3.09
C GLY A 191 -1.15 -12.48 -3.45
N SER A 192 -0.33 -13.29 -4.12
CA SER A 192 0.97 -12.85 -4.64
C SER A 192 0.86 -11.83 -5.78
N VAL A 193 -0.32 -11.62 -6.35
CA VAL A 193 -0.60 -10.49 -7.25
C VAL A 193 -1.47 -9.49 -6.49
N SER A 194 -1.10 -8.21 -6.51
CA SER A 194 -1.87 -7.19 -5.78
C SER A 194 -3.18 -6.84 -6.49
N ARG A 195 -4.17 -6.33 -5.77
CA ARG A 195 -5.46 -5.92 -6.36
C ARG A 195 -5.33 -4.83 -7.41
N LEU A 196 -4.32 -3.96 -7.26
CA LEU A 196 -3.98 -2.96 -8.27
C LEU A 196 -3.63 -3.65 -9.60
N HIS A 197 -2.73 -4.64 -9.55
CA HIS A 197 -2.28 -5.36 -10.74
C HIS A 197 -3.37 -6.25 -11.34
N GLU A 198 -4.23 -6.87 -10.52
CA GLU A 198 -5.41 -7.60 -11.02
C GLU A 198 -6.36 -6.68 -11.79
N THR A 199 -6.64 -5.49 -11.25
CA THR A 199 -7.50 -4.49 -11.89
C THR A 199 -6.90 -4.01 -13.22
N LEU A 200 -5.59 -3.73 -13.25
CA LEU A 200 -4.90 -3.33 -14.47
C LEU A 200 -4.88 -4.44 -15.52
N ALA A 201 -4.66 -5.70 -15.13
CA ALA A 201 -4.71 -6.83 -16.06
C ALA A 201 -6.11 -7.01 -16.67
N ALA A 202 -7.18 -6.80 -15.89
CA ALA A 202 -8.54 -6.85 -16.38
C ALA A 202 -8.87 -5.74 -17.40
N HIS A 203 -8.22 -4.58 -17.28
CA HIS A 203 -8.43 -3.43 -18.18
C HIS A 203 -7.40 -3.32 -19.32
N GLY A 204 -6.31 -4.10 -19.30
CA GLY A 204 -5.23 -4.09 -20.29
C GLY A 204 -5.45 -4.97 -21.53
N ASN A 205 -6.60 -5.63 -21.66
CA ASN A 205 -6.99 -6.46 -22.82
C ASN A 205 -7.76 -5.69 -23.91
N HIS A 206 -7.54 -4.37 -24.04
CA HIS A 206 -8.17 -3.53 -25.07
C HIS A 206 -7.17 -2.65 -25.79
#